data_AF-A0A6B3RS31-F1
#
_entry.id   AF-A0A6B3RS31-F1
#
_cell.length_a   1.000
_cell.length_b   1.000
_cell.length_c   1.000
_cell.angle_alpha   90.00
_cell.angle_beta   90.00
_cell.angle_gamma   90.00
#
_symmetry.space_group_name_H-M   'P 1'
#
loop_
_entity.id
_entity.type
_entity.pdbx_description
1 polymer ?
#
loop_
_entity_poly.entity_id
_entity_poly.type
_entity_poly.pdbx_seq_one_letter_code
_entity_poly.pdbx_strand_id
1 'polypeptide(L)' 'RKEGEALLPGVEWHEDAYTAAAEAECIVILTEWNQFRALDLDRLAATMKTPRLADLRNIYAKPEALAAGFKAYEGVGR' A
#
# COMPACT_ATOMS: atom_id res chain seq x y z
N ARG A 1 -0.53 -13.41 -9.77
CA ARG A 1 -1.56 -14.46 -9.54
C ARG A 1 -1.02 -15.86 -9.84
N LYS A 2 -0.72 -16.22 -11.11
CA LYS A 2 -0.31 -17.58 -11.54
C LYS A 2 0.77 -18.29 -10.69
N GLU A 3 1.80 -17.57 -10.24
CA GLU A 3 2.88 -18.15 -9.42
C GLU A 3 2.61 -18.07 -7.90
N GLY A 4 1.68 -17.22 -7.48
CA GLY A 4 1.44 -16.90 -6.06
C GLY A 4 0.21 -17.55 -5.45
N GLU A 5 -0.80 -17.92 -6.24
CA GLU A 5 -2.07 -18.47 -5.72
C GLU A 5 -1.88 -19.72 -4.86
N ALA A 6 -1.00 -20.64 -5.27
CA ALA A 6 -0.72 -21.85 -4.52
C ALA A 6 0.06 -21.59 -3.22
N LEU A 7 0.79 -20.46 -3.15
CA LEU A 7 1.66 -20.11 -2.02
C LEU A 7 0.94 -19.28 -0.95
N LEU A 8 -0.18 -18.64 -1.30
CA LEU A 8 -0.93 -17.73 -0.43
C LEU A 8 -2.40 -18.17 -0.32
N PRO A 9 -2.68 -19.30 0.37
CA PRO A 9 -4.05 -19.71 0.61
C PRO A 9 -4.77 -18.69 1.50
N GLY A 10 -6.04 -18.38 1.16
CA GLY A 10 -6.88 -17.49 1.97
C GLY A 10 -6.67 -15.99 1.74
N VAL A 11 -5.92 -15.60 0.71
CA VAL A 11 -5.83 -14.19 0.28
C VAL A 11 -6.85 -13.89 -0.81
N GLU A 12 -7.35 -12.66 -0.81
CA GLU A 12 -8.11 -12.11 -1.93
C GLU A 12 -7.14 -11.42 -2.90
N TRP A 13 -7.22 -11.81 -4.18
CA TRP A 13 -6.39 -11.24 -5.22
C TRP A 13 -7.17 -10.15 -5.95
N HIS A 14 -6.58 -8.96 -6.03
CA HIS A 14 -7.12 -7.84 -6.79
C HIS A 14 -6.24 -7.56 -8.01
N GLU A 15 -6.83 -7.02 -9.07
CA GLU A 15 -6.14 -6.68 -10.32
C GLU A 15 -5.37 -5.36 -10.23
N ASP A 16 -5.70 -4.50 -9.25
CA ASP A 16 -5.05 -3.21 -9.04
C ASP A 16 -4.96 -2.82 -7.55
N ALA A 17 -4.01 -1.93 -7.25
CA ALA A 17 -3.70 -1.50 -5.89
C ALA A 17 -4.80 -0.66 -5.23
N TYR A 18 -5.61 0.06 -6.01
CA TYR A 18 -6.67 0.91 -5.47
C TYR A 18 -7.84 0.06 -4.99
N THR A 19 -8.23 -0.96 -5.77
CA THR A 19 -9.24 -1.93 -5.36
C THR A 19 -8.77 -2.71 -4.13
N ALA A 20 -7.49 -3.11 -4.08
CA ALA A 20 -6.93 -3.81 -2.91
C ALA A 20 -6.90 -2.94 -1.63
N ALA A 21 -6.79 -1.62 -1.77
CA ALA A 21 -6.72 -0.69 -0.65
C ALA A 21 -8.10 -0.25 -0.12
N ALA A 22 -9.17 -0.42 -0.90
CA ALA A 22 -10.50 -0.01 -0.51
C ALA A 22 -10.94 -0.70 0.80
N GLU A 23 -11.46 0.08 1.75
CA GLU A 23 -11.85 -0.38 3.10
C GLU A 23 -10.72 -1.01 3.92
N ALA A 24 -9.47 -0.97 3.46
CA ALA A 24 -8.35 -1.54 4.18
C ALA A 24 -7.99 -0.72 5.43
N GLU A 25 -7.50 -1.41 6.44
CA GLU A 25 -7.03 -0.83 7.71
C GLU A 25 -5.55 -0.43 7.67
N CYS A 26 -4.80 -0.93 6.68
CA CYS A 26 -3.38 -0.71 6.47
C CYS A 26 -2.97 -1.17 5.06
N ILE A 27 -2.01 -0.48 4.47
CA ILE A 27 -1.27 -0.93 3.28
C ILE A 27 0.15 -1.31 3.69
N VAL A 28 0.64 -2.43 3.18
CA VAL A 28 2.04 -2.86 3.34
C VAL A 28 2.68 -3.04 1.98
N ILE A 29 3.75 -2.29 1.70
CA ILE A 29 4.52 -2.41 0.45
C ILE A 29 5.68 -3.38 0.67
N LEU A 30 5.60 -4.53 0.02
CA LEU A 30 6.61 -5.60 0.14
C LEU A 30 7.63 -5.61 -0.99
N THR A 31 7.29 -5.01 -2.13
CA THR A 31 8.11 -5.01 -3.34
C THR A 31 8.13 -3.63 -3.99
N GLU A 32 9.23 -3.27 -4.65
CA GLU A 32 9.53 -1.91 -5.12
C GLU A 32 9.20 -1.68 -6.60
N TRP A 33 8.21 -2.40 -7.12
CA TRP A 33 7.83 -2.34 -8.52
C TRP A 33 7.45 -0.91 -8.91
N ASN A 34 7.84 -0.48 -10.11
CA ASN A 34 7.61 0.90 -10.57
C ASN A 34 6.14 1.31 -10.53
N GLN A 35 5.21 0.36 -10.73
CA GLN A 35 3.77 0.58 -10.60
C GLN A 35 3.35 1.11 -9.22
N PHE A 36 4.09 0.79 -8.17
CA PHE A 36 3.82 1.25 -6.80
C PHE A 36 4.51 2.58 -6.48
N ARG A 37 5.47 3.04 -7.28
CA ARG A 37 6.18 4.31 -7.07
C ARG A 37 5.37 5.52 -7.55
N ALA A 38 4.37 5.28 -8.39
CA ALA A 38 3.56 6.31 -9.04
C ALA A 38 2.07 6.19 -8.69
N LEU A 39 1.73 5.54 -7.57
CA LEU A 39 0.35 5.54 -7.10
C LEU A 39 -0.05 6.93 -6.60
N ASP A 40 -1.31 7.26 -6.84
CA ASP A 40 -1.99 8.40 -6.25
C ASP A 40 -2.29 8.10 -4.78
N LEU A 41 -1.45 8.64 -3.90
CA LEU A 41 -1.56 8.42 -2.45
C LEU A 41 -2.82 9.07 -1.87
N ASP A 42 -3.27 10.21 -2.42
CA ASP A 42 -4.48 10.91 -1.98
C ASP A 42 -5.70 10.01 -2.19
N ARG A 43 -5.78 9.39 -3.37
CA ARG A 43 -6.83 8.42 -3.70
C ARG A 43 -6.80 7.19 -2.82
N LEU A 44 -5.63 6.66 -2.50
CA LEU A 44 -5.50 5.52 -1.59
C LEU A 44 -5.99 5.87 -0.20
N ALA A 45 -5.48 6.96 0.39
CA ALA A 45 -5.85 7.36 1.74
C ALA A 45 -7.35 7.65 1.88
N ALA A 46 -7.97 8.25 0.86
CA ALA A 46 -9.40 8.58 0.86
C ALA A 46 -10.34 7.36 0.81
N THR A 47 -9.87 6.21 0.32
CA THR A 47 -10.68 5.00 0.14
C THR A 47 -10.43 3.94 1.21
N MET A 48 -9.40 4.11 2.03
CA MET A 48 -9.10 3.24 3.15
C MET A 48 -10.00 3.53 4.36
N LYS A 49 -10.33 2.48 5.11
CA LYS A 49 -11.05 2.61 6.38
C LYS A 49 -10.19 3.30 7.45
N THR A 50 -8.92 2.90 7.52
CA THR A 50 -7.92 3.53 8.37
C THR A 50 -6.63 3.72 7.55
N PRO A 51 -6.35 4.93 7.04
CA PRO A 51 -5.24 5.11 6.11
C PRO A 51 -3.90 5.08 6.85
N ARG A 52 -3.28 3.90 6.91
CA ARG A 52 -1.94 3.65 7.46
C ARG A 52 -1.07 2.98 6.40
N LEU A 53 0.17 3.44 6.26
CA LEU A 53 1.10 2.94 5.27
C LEU A 53 2.37 2.40 5.94
N ALA A 54 2.66 1.12 5.75
CA ALA A 54 3.95 0.52 6.06
C ALA A 54 4.71 0.28 4.75
N ASP A 55 5.78 1.05 4.52
CA ASP A 55 6.59 0.96 3.32
C ASP A 55 7.93 0.25 3.62
N LEU A 56 7.97 -1.06 3.40
CA LEU A 56 9.15 -1.87 3.67
C LEU A 56 10.21 -1.79 2.58
N ARG A 57 9.97 -1.00 1.53
CA ARG A 57 10.92 -0.72 0.44
C ARG A 57 11.36 0.73 0.41
N ASN A 58 10.74 1.58 1.24
CA ASN A 58 10.96 3.00 1.33
C ASN A 58 10.91 3.72 -0.03
N ILE A 59 9.92 3.38 -0.84
CA ILE A 59 9.66 4.03 -2.14
C ILE A 59 8.99 5.39 -1.99
N TYR A 60 8.32 5.65 -0.87
CA TYR A 60 7.72 6.94 -0.52
C TYR A 60 8.47 7.65 0.61
N ALA A 61 8.28 8.96 0.71
CA ALA A 61 8.75 9.74 1.84
C ALA A 61 7.65 9.91 2.89
N LYS A 62 8.00 9.86 4.18
CA LYS A 62 7.05 10.09 5.28
C LYS A 62 6.22 11.38 5.12
N PRO A 63 6.81 12.54 4.80
CA PRO A 63 6.03 13.77 4.63
C PRO A 63 5.02 13.70 3.48
N GLU A 64 5.37 13.01 2.40
CA GLU A 64 4.49 12.81 1.23
C GLU A 64 3.28 11.97 1.59
N ALA A 65 3.48 10.82 2.25
CA ALA A 65 2.40 9.96 2.71
C ALA A 65 1.46 10.68 3.69
N LEU A 66 2.01 11.44 4.65
CA LEU A 66 1.20 12.20 5.61
C LEU A 66 0.43 13.34 4.94
N ALA A 67 1.04 14.04 3.98
CA ALA A 67 0.36 15.09 3.21
C ALA A 67 -0.81 14.54 2.40
N ALA A 68 -0.70 13.30 1.91
CA ALA A 68 -1.76 12.61 1.16
C ALA A 68 -2.93 12.13 2.02
N GLY A 69 -2.86 12.26 3.35
CA GLY A 69 -3.95 11.88 4.26
C GLY A 69 -3.74 10.56 4.99
N PHE A 70 -2.59 9.90 4.86
CA PHE A 70 -2.25 8.79 5.75
C PHE A 70 -2.07 9.29 7.18
N LYS A 71 -2.72 8.62 8.14
CA LYS A 71 -2.64 8.91 9.58
C LYS A 71 -1.34 8.42 10.19
N ALA A 72 -0.71 7.43 9.58
CA ALA A 72 0.59 6.92 10.00
C ALA A 72 1.38 6.41 8.79
N TYR A 73 2.70 6.60 8.87
CA TYR A 73 3.67 6.06 7.93
C TYR A 73 4.80 5.42 8.74
N GLU A 74 5.15 4.18 8.39
CA GLU A 74 6.30 3.46 8.92
C GLU A 74 7.20 2.99 7.78
N GLY A 75 8.49 3.29 7.87
CA GLY A 75 9.52 2.85 6.91
C GLY A 75 10.56 1.96 7.59
N VAL A 76 11.49 1.42 6.84
CA VAL A 76 12.57 0.59 7.41
C VAL A 76 13.86 1.40 7.51
N GLY A 77 14.35 1.59 8.73
CA GLY A 77 15.65 2.23 9.02
C GLY A 77 15.68 3.74 8.80
N ARG A 78 14.56 4.43 9.05
CA ARG A 78 14.39 5.88 8.85
C ARG A 78 13.65 6.53 10.00
#